data_AF-A0A392TF87-F1
#
_entry.id   AF-A0A392TF87-F1
#
_cell.length_a   1.000
_cell.length_b   1.000
_cell.length_c   1.000
_cell.angle_alpha   90.00
_cell.angle_beta   90.00
_cell.angle_gamma   90.00
#
_symmetry.space_group_name_H-M   'P 1'
#
loop_
_entity.id
_entity.type
_entity.pdbx_description
1 polymer ?
#
loop_
_entity_poly.entity_id
_entity_poly.type
_entity_poly.pdbx_seq_one_letter_code
_entity_poly.pdbx_strand_id
1 'polypeptide(L)' 'MTRDEGVDMVNSFLGVDREDVKDFFAETNGVHLKHTFVETIYTDKRSYADKALAENKPMHVVKL' A
#
# COMPACT_ATOMS: atom_id res chain seq x y z
N MET A 1 -8.41 10.89 14.93
CA MET A 1 -7.42 9.92 14.47
C MET A 1 -6.07 10.59 14.48
N THR A 2 -5.13 10.07 15.25
CA THR A 2 -3.75 10.56 15.30
C THR A 2 -3.00 10.12 14.05
N ARG A 3 -1.85 10.74 13.78
CA ARG A 3 -0.99 10.36 12.66
C ARG A 3 -0.50 8.91 12.79
N ASP A 4 -0.17 8.48 14.01
CA ASP A 4 0.24 7.10 14.29
C ASP A 4 -0.91 6.11 14.09
N GLU A 5 -2.14 6.45 14.48
CA GLU A 5 -3.32 5.63 14.18
C GLU A 5 -3.55 5.49 12.67
N GLY A 6 -3.29 6.55 11.89
CA GLY A 6 -3.34 6.49 10.43
C GLY A 6 -2.24 5.61 9.82
N VAL A 7 -1.02 5.66 10.38
CA VAL A 7 0.10 4.79 9.98
C VAL A 7 -0.23 3.33 10.24
N ASP A 8 -0.77 3.01 11.42
CA ASP A 8 -1.14 1.64 11.81
C ASP A 8 -2.27 1.08 10.94
N MET A 9 -3.22 1.93 10.55
CA MET A 9 -4.29 1.53 9.64
C MET A 9 -3.76 1.21 8.24
N VAL A 10 -2.86 2.03 7.69
CA VAL A 10 -2.29 1.79 6.36
C VAL A 10 -1.37 0.57 6.37
N ASN A 11 -0.56 0.41 7.42
CA ASN A 11 0.29 -0.77 7.60
C ASN A 11 -0.55 -2.05 7.67
N SER A 12 -1.59 -2.08 8.49
CA SER A 12 -2.45 -3.27 8.63
C SER A 12 -3.29 -3.56 7.38
N PHE A 13 -3.77 -2.54 6.68
CA PHE A 13 -4.64 -2.71 5.51
C PHE A 13 -3.87 -3.04 4.22
N LEU A 14 -2.70 -2.44 4.02
CA LEU A 14 -1.91 -2.57 2.78
C LEU A 14 -0.63 -3.40 2.93
N GLY A 15 -0.24 -3.75 4.16
CA GLY A 15 1.02 -4.48 4.42
C GLY A 15 2.28 -3.68 4.13
N VAL A 16 2.19 -2.35 4.07
CA VAL A 16 3.32 -1.45 3.80
C VAL A 16 4.05 -1.15 5.11
N ASP A 17 5.38 -1.06 5.07
CA ASP A 17 6.18 -0.79 6.27
C ASP A 17 5.78 0.53 6.94
N ARG A 18 5.85 0.57 8.29
CA ARG A 18 5.43 1.75 9.05
C ARG A 18 6.31 2.97 8.80
N GLU A 19 7.61 2.79 8.61
CA GLU A 19 8.55 3.89 8.29
C GLU A 19 8.22 4.47 6.92
N ASP A 20 7.99 3.60 5.93
CA ASP A 20 7.61 4.04 4.58
C ASP A 20 6.33 4.88 4.62
N VAL A 21 5.31 4.47 5.40
CA VAL A 21 4.05 5.23 5.54
C VAL A 21 4.28 6.57 6.26
N LYS A 22 5.16 6.62 7.26
CA LYS A 22 5.49 7.86 7.99
C LYS A 22 6.17 8.88 7.10
N ASP A 23 7.17 8.45 6.33
CA ASP A 23 7.88 9.28 5.36
C ASP A 23 6.92 9.78 4.29
N PHE A 24 6.02 8.91 3.82
CA PHE A 24 4.99 9.28 2.86
C PHE A 24 4.01 10.34 3.40
N PHE A 25 3.59 10.20 4.66
CA PHE A 25 2.75 11.22 5.31
C PHE A 25 3.52 12.53 5.50
N ALA A 26 4.85 12.47 5.63
CA ALA A 26 5.70 13.65 5.79
C ALA A 26 5.83 14.41 4.46
N GLU A 27 6.03 13.69 3.36
CA GLU A 27 6.10 14.26 2.01
C GLU A 27 4.78 14.90 1.56
N THR A 28 3.64 14.33 1.97
CA THR A 28 2.31 14.84 1.59
C THR A 28 1.89 16.09 2.36
N ASN A 29 2.65 16.50 3.40
CA ASN A 29 2.43 17.71 4.22
C ASN A 29 0.97 17.93 4.69
N GLY A 30 0.19 16.84 4.73
CA GLY A 30 -1.25 16.88 4.92
C GLY A 30 -1.66 16.03 6.12
N VAL A 31 -2.65 16.50 6.86
CA VAL A 31 -3.24 15.78 8.01
C VAL A 31 -3.92 14.48 7.58
N HIS A 32 -4.19 14.32 6.27
CA HIS A 32 -4.92 13.19 5.69
C HIS A 32 -4.36 12.79 4.33
N LEU A 33 -4.33 11.49 4.06
CA LEU A 33 -4.22 10.96 2.70
C LEU A 33 -5.51 11.28 1.93
N LYS A 34 -5.38 11.90 0.75
CA LYS A 34 -6.53 12.13 -0.13
C LYS A 34 -7.02 10.80 -0.69
N HIS A 35 -8.34 10.64 -0.83
CA HIS A 35 -8.93 9.44 -1.45
C HIS A 35 -8.38 9.14 -2.84
N THR A 36 -8.13 10.19 -3.64
CA THR A 36 -7.50 10.08 -4.96
C THR A 36 -6.14 9.41 -4.92
N PHE A 37 -5.41 9.57 -3.82
CA PHE A 37 -4.10 8.95 -3.64
C PHE A 37 -4.20 7.47 -3.31
N VAL A 38 -5.14 7.08 -2.44
CA VAL A 38 -5.45 5.67 -2.15
C VAL A 38 -5.93 4.94 -3.41
N GLU A 39 -6.73 5.62 -4.24
CA GLU A 39 -7.18 5.12 -5.54
C GLU A 39 -6.00 4.85 -6.50
N THR A 40 -4.98 5.70 -6.53
CA THR A 40 -3.75 5.47 -7.31
C THR A 40 -3.04 4.20 -6.84
N ILE A 41 -2.80 4.04 -5.53
CA ILE A 41 -2.15 2.84 -4.98
C ILE A 41 -2.92 1.58 -5.37
N TYR A 42 -4.25 1.59 -5.19
CA TYR A 42 -5.09 0.45 -5.51
C TYR A 42 -5.00 0.08 -7.00
N THR A 43 -5.06 1.08 -7.87
CA THR A 43 -4.97 0.89 -9.34
C THR A 43 -3.63 0.28 -9.74
N ASP A 44 -2.53 0.77 -9.18
CA ASP A 44 -1.19 0.24 -9.47
C ASP A 44 -1.04 -1.21 -9.00
N LYS A 45 -1.47 -1.52 -7.78
CA LYS A 45 -1.41 -2.89 -7.24
C LYS A 45 -2.27 -3.85 -8.05
N ARG A 46 -3.45 -3.41 -8.50
CA ARG A 46 -4.28 -4.18 -9.43
C ARG A 46 -3.56 -4.46 -10.75
N SER A 47 -2.90 -3.46 -11.34
CA SER A 47 -2.12 -3.64 -12.57
C SER A 47 -0.98 -4.66 -12.39
N TYR A 48 -0.30 -4.64 -11.24
CA TYR A 48 0.73 -5.65 -10.95
C TYR A 48 0.15 -7.07 -10.82
N ALA A 49 -1.00 -7.22 -10.17
CA ALA A 49 -1.69 -8.50 -10.06
C ALA A 49 -2.12 -9.04 -11.43
N ASP A 50 -2.68 -8.18 -12.28
CA ASP A 50 -3.10 -8.55 -13.64
C ASP A 50 -1.89 -9.00 -14.49
N LYS A 51 -0.75 -8.31 -14.38
CA LYS A 51 0.51 -8.72 -15.04
C LYS A 51 1.02 -10.06 -14.52
N ALA A 52 1.04 -10.25 -13.21
CA ALA A 52 1.49 -11.51 -12.61
C ALA A 52 0.61 -12.69 -13.06
N LEU A 53 -0.71 -12.47 -13.18
CA LEU A 53 -1.65 -13.44 -13.72
C LEU A 53 -1.37 -13.75 -15.19
N ALA A 54 -1.16 -12.73 -16.03
CA ALA A 54 -0.84 -12.90 -17.45
C ALA A 54 0.49 -13.66 -17.67
N GLU A 55 1.45 -13.48 -16.77
CA GLU A 55 2.74 -14.18 -16.76
C GLU A 55 2.68 -15.54 -16.07
N ASN A 56 1.50 -15.96 -15.60
CA ASN A 56 1.26 -17.19 -14.85
C ASN A 56 2.22 -17.37 -13.65
N LYS A 57 2.55 -16.25 -13.00
CA LYS A 57 3.44 -16.24 -11.83
C LYS A 57 2.71 -16.83 -10.62
N PRO A 58 3.38 -17.68 -9.82
CA PRO A 58 2.79 -18.21 -8.60
C PRO A 58 2.53 -17.08 -7.60
N MET A 59 1.31 -17.04 -7.04
CA MET A 59 0.93 -16.07 -6.01
C MET A 59 1.78 -16.23 -4.74
N HIS A 60 2.18 -17.47 -4.42
CA HIS A 60 3.09 -17.81 -3.35
C HIS A 60 3.89 -19.05 -3.73
N VAL A 61 5.19 -19.07 -3.43
CA VAL A 61 6.04 -20.26 -3.60
C VAL A 61 6.17 -20.92 -2.24
N VAL A 62 5.44 -22.02 -2.04
CA VAL A 62 5.63 -22.89 -0.87
C VAL A 62 6.93 -23.66 -1.08
N LYS A 63 7.94 -23.39 -0.26
CA LYS A 63 9.14 -24.24 -0.19
C LYS A 63 8.85 -25.37 0.81
N LEU A 64 8.91 -26.61 0.34
CA LEU A 64 8.86 -27.82 1.17
C LEU A 64 10.25 -28.14 1.72
#